data_AF-A0A8B0STQ4-F1
#
_entry.id   AF-A0A8B0STQ4-F1
#
_cell.length_a   1.000
_cell.length_b   1.000
_cell.length_c   1.000
_cell.angle_alpha   90.00
_cell.angle_beta   90.00
_cell.angle_gamma   90.00
#
_symmetry.space_group_name_H-M   'P 1'
#
loop_
_entity.id
_entity.type
_entity.pdbx_description
1 polymer ?
#
loop_
_entity_poly.entity_id
_entity_poly.type
_entity_poly.pdbx_seq_one_letter_code
_entity_poly.pdbx_strand_id
1 'polypeptide(L)'
;MKEKLPTDPHLMLRLAIETVAHDYDVIVIDSAPNLGIGTINVVCAADVLIVPTPAELFDYTSALQFFSICFVICSGMWILKAFEPDVRILLTKYSNNNGSQSPWMEEQIRDAWGSMVLKKMWYVKPMKLVKARSA
;
A
#
# COMPACT_ATOMS: atom_id res chain seq x y z
N MET A 1 -22.87 22.95 21.64
CA MET A 1 -21.48 23.35 21.39
C MET A 1 -20.74 22.08 20.98
N LYS A 2 -20.32 21.93 19.72
CA LYS A 2 -19.50 20.78 19.31
C LYS A 2 -18.11 21.02 19.90
N GLU A 3 -17.71 20.24 20.90
CA GLU A 3 -16.32 20.20 21.35
C GLU A 3 -15.45 19.98 20.11
N LYS A 4 -14.62 20.98 19.79
CA LYS A 4 -13.62 20.85 18.74
C LYS A 4 -12.62 19.81 19.25
N LEU A 5 -12.43 18.74 18.49
CA LEU A 5 -11.39 17.77 18.79
C LEU A 5 -10.05 18.51 18.93
N PRO A 6 -9.18 18.10 19.86
CA PRO A 6 -7.91 18.78 20.14
C PRO A 6 -6.94 18.78 18.94
N THR A 7 -7.21 17.94 17.95
CA THR A 7 -6.44 17.81 16.71
C THR A 7 -7.39 17.44 15.58
N ASP A 8 -6.99 17.78 14.35
CA ASP A 8 -7.74 17.40 13.17
C ASP A 8 -7.85 15.87 13.05
N PRO A 9 -9.04 15.32 12.74
CA PRO A 9 -9.29 13.87 12.77
C PRO A 9 -8.34 13.02 11.93
N HIS A 10 -7.69 13.59 10.91
CA HIS A 10 -6.75 12.90 10.02
C HIS A 10 -5.31 12.81 10.56
N LEU A 11 -4.98 13.50 11.66
CA LEU A 11 -3.66 13.45 12.32
C LEU A 11 -3.68 12.59 13.60
N MET A 12 -4.86 12.20 14.07
CA MET A 12 -5.03 11.49 15.34
C MET A 12 -4.21 10.19 15.40
N LEU A 13 -4.15 9.44 14.29
CA LEU A 13 -3.36 8.20 14.24
C LEU A 13 -1.85 8.45 14.32
N ARG A 14 -1.35 9.49 13.62
CA ARG A 14 0.07 9.88 13.68
C ARG A 14 0.48 10.23 15.11
N LEU A 15 -0.30 11.11 15.76
CA LEU A 15 -0.02 11.52 17.15
C LEU A 15 -0.06 10.34 18.12
N ALA A 16 -1.01 9.42 17.95
CA ALA A 16 -1.08 8.22 18.78
C ALA A 16 0.17 7.34 18.59
N ILE A 17 0.62 7.14 17.35
CA ILE A 17 1.82 6.37 17.04
C ILE A 17 3.07 7.03 17.63
N GLU A 18 3.19 8.35 17.55
CA GLU A 18 4.33 9.10 18.11
C GLU A 18 4.50 8.88 19.62
N THR A 19 3.43 8.59 20.36
CA THR A 19 3.52 8.29 21.80
C THR A 19 4.20 6.95 22.13
N VAL A 20 4.20 5.99 21.19
CA VAL A 20 4.77 4.65 21.36
C VAL A 20 5.92 4.36 20.40
N ALA A 21 6.25 5.29 19.50
CA ALA A 21 7.25 5.08 18.45
C ALA A 21 8.66 4.75 18.98
N HIS A 22 8.98 5.11 20.22
CA HIS A 22 10.26 4.83 20.84
C HIS A 22 10.41 3.36 21.29
N ASP A 23 9.31 2.61 21.38
CA ASP A 23 9.30 1.21 21.82
C ASP A 23 9.43 0.21 20.65
N TYR A 24 9.34 0.67 19.41
CA TYR A 24 9.30 -0.17 18.22
C TYR A 24 10.23 0.34 17.12
N ASP A 25 11.02 -0.55 16.52
CA ASP A 25 11.84 -0.22 15.35
C ASP A 25 10.99 -0.02 14.08
N VAL A 26 9.86 -0.73 13.98
CA VAL A 26 8.96 -0.73 12.82
C VAL A 26 7.52 -0.86 13.28
N ILE A 27 6.64 -0.01 12.73
CA ILE A 27 5.20 -0.05 12.95
C ILE A 27 4.51 -0.34 11.62
N VAL A 28 3.76 -1.44 11.55
CA VAL A 28 2.99 -1.82 10.35
C VAL A 28 1.54 -1.44 10.55
N ILE A 29 1.01 -0.65 9.61
CA ILE A 29 -0.38 -0.22 9.60
C ILE A 29 -1.09 -0.92 8.44
N ASP A 30 -2.07 -1.77 8.75
CA ASP A 30 -2.92 -2.42 7.76
C ASP A 30 -4.33 -1.81 7.83
N SER A 31 -4.84 -1.34 6.70
CA SER A 31 -6.16 -0.74 6.62
C SER A 31 -6.85 -1.14 5.32
N ALA A 32 -8.16 -1.32 5.38
CA ALA A 32 -8.95 -1.58 4.19
C ALA A 32 -8.87 -0.39 3.21
N PRO A 33 -8.76 -0.63 1.89
CA PRO A 33 -8.71 0.43 0.90
C PRO A 33 -10.08 1.13 0.81
N ASN A 34 -10.28 2.18 1.61
CA ASN A 34 -11.50 2.98 1.61
C ASN A 34 -11.21 4.47 1.35
N LEU A 35 -12.21 5.24 0.93
CA LEU A 35 -12.09 6.69 0.73
C LEU A 35 -12.40 7.50 2.01
N GLY A 36 -12.45 6.83 3.16
CA GLY A 36 -12.85 7.41 4.43
C GLY A 36 -11.70 8.04 5.20
N ILE A 37 -12.03 8.60 6.36
CA ILE A 37 -11.07 9.23 7.28
C ILE A 37 -10.01 8.24 7.78
N GLY A 38 -10.29 6.94 7.78
CA GLY A 38 -9.35 5.89 8.19
C GLY A 38 -8.14 5.81 7.26
N THR A 39 -8.36 5.74 5.94
CA THR A 39 -7.27 5.72 4.95
C THR A 39 -6.45 7.01 4.99
N ILE A 40 -7.12 8.16 5.15
CA ILE A 40 -6.41 9.45 5.28
C ILE A 40 -5.51 9.44 6.52
N ASN A 41 -5.99 8.94 7.66
CA ASN A 41 -5.17 8.78 8.87
C ASN A 41 -3.95 7.90 8.64
N VAL A 42 -4.12 6.79 7.91
CA VAL A 42 -3.03 5.85 7.60
C VAL A 42 -1.98 6.54 6.70
N VAL A 43 -2.43 7.26 5.68
CA VAL A 43 -1.56 8.04 4.77
C VAL A 43 -0.80 9.14 5.53
N CYS A 44 -1.46 9.87 6.44
CA CYS A 44 -0.82 10.88 7.29
C CYS A 44 0.16 10.28 8.31
N ALA A 45 -0.11 9.05 8.78
CA ALA A 45 0.68 8.41 9.82
C ALA A 45 1.92 7.71 9.28
N ALA A 46 1.86 7.16 8.07
CA ALA A 46 2.92 6.36 7.48
C ALA A 46 4.08 7.22 6.96
N ASP A 47 5.31 6.75 7.18
CA ASP A 47 6.50 7.30 6.50
C ASP A 47 6.69 6.67 5.10
N VAL A 48 6.29 5.40 4.95
CA VAL A 48 6.35 4.64 3.70
C VAL A 48 5.01 3.97 3.47
N LEU A 49 4.44 4.16 2.29
CA LEU A 49 3.19 3.50 1.86
C LEU A 49 3.50 2.44 0.81
N ILE A 50 3.28 1.17 1.14
CA ILE A 50 3.45 0.07 0.20
C ILE A 50 2.10 -0.31 -0.41
N VAL A 51 2.00 -0.23 -1.74
CA VAL A 51 0.81 -0.59 -2.50
C VAL A 51 1.03 -1.93 -3.19
N PRO A 52 0.38 -3.01 -2.74
CA PRO A 52 0.44 -4.30 -3.42
C PRO A 52 -0.33 -4.22 -4.74
N THR A 53 0.35 -4.46 -5.86
CA THR A 53 -0.23 -4.44 -7.20
C THR A 53 -0.07 -5.82 -7.83
N PRO A 54 -1.16 -6.56 -8.11
CA PRO A 54 -1.07 -7.84 -8.79
C PRO A 54 -0.54 -7.67 -10.21
N ALA A 55 0.37 -8.55 -10.64
CA ALA A 55 0.90 -8.60 -12.00
C ALA A 55 -0.05 -9.35 -12.95
N GLU A 56 -1.33 -8.94 -12.97
CA GLU A 56 -2.39 -9.50 -13.80
C GLU A 56 -3.16 -8.39 -14.52
N LEU A 57 -3.54 -8.62 -15.78
CA LEU A 57 -4.13 -7.60 -16.66
C LEU A 57 -5.45 -7.02 -16.14
N PHE A 58 -6.30 -7.87 -15.56
CA PHE A 58 -7.58 -7.44 -15.02
C PHE A 58 -7.38 -6.61 -13.73
N ASP A 59 -6.39 -6.97 -12.92
CA ASP A 59 -6.09 -6.31 -11.65
C ASP A 59 -5.34 -4.97 -11.84
N TYR A 60 -4.67 -4.76 -12.99
CA TYR A 60 -3.96 -3.53 -13.34
C TYR A 60 -4.87 -2.30 -13.38
N THR A 61 -6.08 -2.45 -13.94
CA THR A 61 -7.04 -1.34 -14.03
C THR A 61 -7.56 -0.90 -12.66
N SER A 62 -7.77 -1.85 -11.74
CA SER A 62 -8.15 -1.56 -10.35
C SER A 62 -7.00 -0.87 -9.58
N ALA A 63 -5.76 -1.25 -9.84
CA ALA A 63 -4.59 -0.57 -9.27
C ALA A 63 -4.48 0.88 -9.74
N LEU A 64 -4.70 1.16 -11.03
CA LEU A 64 -4.73 2.53 -11.58
C LEU A 64 -5.78 3.41 -10.89
N GLN A 65 -6.97 2.87 -10.63
CA GLN A 65 -8.02 3.58 -9.90
C GLN A 65 -7.62 3.88 -8.46
N PHE A 66 -7.01 2.90 -7.78
CA PHE A 66 -6.47 3.10 -6.42
C PHE A 66 -5.38 4.18 -6.40
N PHE A 67 -4.43 4.16 -7.33
CA PHE A 67 -3.39 5.20 -7.42
C PHE A 67 -3.98 6.58 -7.74
N SER A 68 -5.01 6.65 -8.58
CA SER A 68 -5.72 7.92 -8.83
C SER A 68 -6.38 8.46 -7.57
N ILE A 69 -6.96 7.59 -6.75
CA ILE A 69 -7.51 7.94 -5.44
C ILE A 69 -6.41 8.42 -4.49
N CYS A 70 -5.31 7.67 -4.35
CA CYS A 70 -4.18 8.07 -3.52
C CYS A 70 -3.63 9.42 -3.97
N PHE A 71 -3.50 9.64 -5.27
CA PHE A 71 -3.06 10.91 -5.84
C PHE A 71 -4.03 12.04 -5.50
N VAL A 72 -5.35 11.84 -5.64
CA VAL A 72 -6.36 12.84 -5.26
C VAL A 72 -6.32 13.14 -3.76
N ILE A 73 -6.16 12.12 -2.91
CA ILE A 73 -6.04 12.29 -1.46
C ILE A 73 -4.76 13.08 -1.15
N CYS A 74 -3.61 12.68 -1.70
CA CYS A 74 -2.35 13.39 -1.52
C CYS A 74 -2.47 14.83 -2.03
N SER A 75 -2.91 15.06 -3.26
CA SER A 75 -3.11 16.40 -3.86
C SER A 75 -4.13 17.26 -3.12
N GLY A 76 -5.18 16.67 -2.53
CA GLY A 76 -6.13 17.38 -1.67
C GLY A 76 -5.53 17.71 -0.30
N MET A 77 -4.65 16.85 0.21
CA MET A 77 -3.87 17.04 1.45
C MET A 77 -2.73 18.06 1.30
N TRP A 78 -2.40 18.54 0.09
CA TRP A 78 -1.50 19.68 -0.10
C TRP A 78 -1.96 20.96 0.65
N ILE A 79 -3.21 21.00 1.13
CA ILE A 79 -3.72 22.05 2.02
C ILE A 79 -3.09 22.01 3.43
N LEU A 80 -2.53 20.86 3.86
CA LEU A 80 -2.13 20.62 5.26
C LEU A 80 -0.61 20.57 5.50
N LYS A 81 0.22 20.60 4.46
CA LYS A 81 1.68 20.84 4.52
C LYS A 81 2.52 19.92 5.43
N ALA A 82 1.94 18.87 6.04
CA ALA A 82 2.57 18.21 7.17
C ALA A 82 3.40 16.97 6.80
N PHE A 83 2.88 16.05 5.97
CA PHE A 83 3.56 14.77 5.72
C PHE A 83 3.19 14.16 4.36
N GLU A 84 4.19 13.79 3.55
CA GLU A 84 4.03 13.03 2.31
C GLU A 84 4.75 11.68 2.46
N PRO A 85 4.02 10.55 2.54
CA PRO A 85 4.66 9.24 2.64
C PRO A 85 5.41 8.89 1.36
N ASP A 86 6.51 8.16 1.50
CA ASP A 86 7.21 7.57 0.36
C ASP A 86 6.41 6.40 -0.20
N VAL A 87 5.80 6.59 -1.37
CA VAL A 87 4.93 5.56 -1.98
C VAL A 87 5.77 4.57 -2.78
N ARG A 88 5.56 3.28 -2.50
CA ARG A 88 6.26 2.14 -3.15
C ARG A 88 5.26 1.13 -3.66
N ILE A 89 5.51 0.58 -4.84
CA ILE A 89 4.69 -0.44 -5.48
C ILE A 89 5.34 -1.80 -5.28
N LEU A 90 4.61 -2.73 -4.69
CA LEU A 90 5.03 -4.13 -4.55
C LEU A 90 4.27 -4.99 -5.55
N LEU A 91 4.99 -5.57 -6.52
CA LEU A 91 4.40 -6.54 -7.45
C LEU A 91 4.05 -7.84 -6.71
N THR A 92 2.78 -8.24 -6.81
CA THR A 92 2.24 -9.47 -6.19
C THR A 92 1.67 -10.41 -7.26
N LYS A 93 1.37 -11.66 -6.88
CA LYS A 93 0.89 -12.72 -7.79
C LYS A 93 1.79 -12.95 -9.03
N TYR A 94 3.07 -12.63 -8.94
CA TYR A 94 3.96 -12.78 -10.08
C TYR A 94 4.23 -14.26 -10.39
N SER A 95 4.02 -14.67 -11.64
CA SER A 95 4.31 -16.02 -12.14
C SER A 95 5.21 -15.98 -13.37
N ASN A 96 6.27 -16.80 -13.38
CA ASN A 96 7.22 -16.92 -14.50
C ASN A 96 7.00 -18.18 -15.35
N ASN A 97 5.79 -18.75 -15.32
CA ASN A 97 5.47 -19.93 -16.12
C ASN A 97 5.21 -19.54 -17.58
N ASN A 98 5.48 -20.46 -18.52
CA ASN A 98 5.11 -20.28 -19.93
C ASN A 98 3.61 -19.99 -20.06
N GLY A 99 3.26 -18.86 -20.69
CA GLY A 99 1.89 -18.37 -20.84
C GLY A 99 1.43 -17.36 -19.79
N SER A 100 2.23 -17.13 -18.74
CA SER A 100 1.97 -16.06 -17.77
C SER A 100 2.12 -14.68 -18.42
N GLN A 101 1.18 -13.79 -18.12
CA GLN A 101 1.22 -12.40 -18.55
C GLN A 101 1.97 -11.50 -17.55
N SER A 102 2.43 -12.05 -16.42
CA SER A 102 3.10 -11.28 -15.36
C SER A 102 4.38 -10.57 -15.81
N PRO A 103 5.26 -11.17 -16.65
CA PRO A 103 6.47 -10.47 -17.10
C PRO A 103 6.15 -9.23 -17.95
N TRP A 104 5.19 -9.35 -18.87
CA TRP A 104 4.71 -8.22 -19.67
C TRP A 104 4.05 -7.15 -18.80
N MET A 105 3.24 -7.57 -17.82
CA MET A 105 2.60 -6.63 -16.89
C MET A 105 3.61 -5.91 -15.99
N GLU A 106 4.65 -6.59 -15.53
CA GLU A 106 5.75 -5.97 -14.78
C GLU A 106 6.40 -4.86 -15.61
N GLU A 107 6.68 -5.09 -16.88
CA GLU A 107 7.24 -4.08 -17.79
C GLU A 107 6.31 -2.87 -17.88
N GLN A 108 5.01 -3.07 -18.10
CA GLN A 108 4.03 -1.98 -18.15
C GLN A 108 3.94 -1.18 -16.84
N ILE A 109 3.95 -1.86 -15.69
CA ILE A 109 3.92 -1.20 -14.37
C ILE A 109 5.22 -0.43 -14.11
N ARG A 110 6.37 -0.97 -14.53
CA ARG A 110 7.66 -0.29 -14.42
C ARG A 110 7.78 0.89 -15.38
N ASP A 111 7.21 0.81 -16.57
CA ASP A 111 7.18 1.94 -17.50
C ASP A 111 6.29 3.08 -16.97
N ALA A 112 5.18 2.74 -16.29
CA ALA A 112 4.27 3.72 -15.73
C ALA A 112 4.79 4.40 -14.45
N TRP A 113 5.39 3.63 -13.52
CA TRP A 113 5.74 4.12 -12.17
C TRP A 113 7.22 3.99 -11.80
N GLY A 114 8.05 3.44 -12.69
CA GLY A 114 9.51 3.46 -12.64
C GLY A 114 10.09 3.21 -11.25
N SER A 115 10.70 4.26 -10.70
CA SER A 115 11.41 4.25 -9.42
C SER A 115 10.55 3.89 -8.19
N MET A 116 9.22 4.01 -8.29
CA MET A 116 8.32 3.62 -7.21
C MET A 116 8.20 2.10 -7.07
N VAL A 117 8.48 1.33 -8.14
CA VAL A 117 8.34 -0.12 -8.16
C VAL A 117 9.53 -0.79 -7.47
N LEU A 118 9.24 -1.56 -6.41
CA LEU A 118 10.27 -2.29 -5.68
C LEU A 118 11.01 -3.30 -6.58
N LYS A 119 12.31 -3.48 -6.32
CA LYS A 119 13.18 -4.39 -7.09
C LYS A 119 12.89 -5.87 -6.86
N LYS A 120 12.26 -6.23 -5.74
CA LYS A 120 11.90 -7.62 -5.43
C LYS A 120 10.39 -7.79 -5.58
N MET A 121 9.98 -8.82 -6.31
CA MET A 121 8.58 -9.22 -6.43
C MET A 121 8.23 -10.25 -5.38
N TRP A 122 6.96 -10.27 -4.95
CA TRP A 122 6.44 -11.34 -4.11
C TRP A 122 5.91 -12.48 -4.98
N TYR A 123 6.63 -13.61 -5.00
CA TYR A 123 6.22 -14.81 -5.71
C TYR A 123 5.20 -15.60 -4.90
N VAL A 124 4.07 -15.95 -5.50
CA VAL A 124 3.16 -16.93 -4.92
C VAL A 124 3.70 -18.32 -5.25
N LYS A 125 4.37 -18.97 -4.30
CA LYS A 125 4.65 -20.41 -4.44
C LYS A 125 3.34 -21.17 -4.22
N PRO A 126 2.92 -22.05 -5.14
CA PRO A 126 1.82 -22.95 -4.86
C PRO A 126 2.18 -23.81 -3.66
N MET A 127 1.29 -23.82 -2.65
CA MET A 127 1.45 -24.62 -1.45
C MET A 127 1.43 -26.09 -1.84
N LYS A 128 2.58 -26.78 -1.77
CA LYS A 128 2.61 -28.23 -1.98
C LYS A 128 1.88 -28.87 -0.80
N LEU A 129 0.76 -29.56 -1.07
CA LEU A 129 0.15 -30.45 -0.09
C LEU A 129 1.19 -31.50 0.33
N VAL A 130 1.75 -31.35 1.53
CA VAL A 130 2.54 -32.40 2.15
C VAL A 130 1.55 -33.47 2.58
N LYS A 131 1.57 -34.61 1.89
CA LYS A 131 0.77 -35.78 2.28
C LYS A 131 1.19 -36.15 3.72
N ALA A 132 0.27 -36.00 4.68
CA ALA A 132 0.50 -36.48 6.04
C ALA A 132 0.82 -37.97 5.97
N ARG A 133 1.98 -38.37 6.50
CA ARG A 133 2.27 -39.80 6.67
C ARG A 133 1.27 -40.33 7.70
N SER A 134 0.43 -41.25 7.26
CA SER A 134 -0.41 -42.07 8.15
C SER A 134 0.52 -42.80 9.13
N ALA A 135 0.23 -42.68 10.42
CA ALA A 135 0.89 -43.44 11.49
C ALA A 135 0.47 -44.92 11.44
#